data_AF-A0A5D8YSU2-F1
#
_entry.id   AF-A0A5D8YSU2-F1
#
_cell.length_a   1.000
_cell.length_b   1.000
_cell.length_c   1.000
_cell.angle_alpha   90.00
_cell.angle_beta   90.00
_cell.angle_gamma   90.00
#
_symmetry.space_group_name_H-M   'P 1'
#
loop_
_entity.id
_entity.type
_entity.pdbx_description
1 polymer ?
#
loop_
_entity_poly.entity_id
_entity_poly.type
_entity_poly.pdbx_seq_one_letter_code
_entity_poly.pdbx_strand_id
1 'polypeptide(L)'
;MKQFLMTIALSLITALCYSQVTYSKDYAGNTVAKDQYGNIIAIGSTDYSGKFVWKDKYGNIINTESTDYLGNTVKKDQYGNTESIQSNDFLGNTVEKDKYGNILYIYSKDFAGNILKKDKYGNLIGTYKKDYSGNWVFYPR
;
A
#
# COMPACT_ATOMS: atom_id res chain seq x y z
N MET A 1 -17.33 -4.35 9.04
CA MET A 1 -16.21 -3.39 9.30
C MET A 1 -14.85 -4.11 9.31
N LYS A 2 -14.43 -4.76 8.20
CA LYS A 2 -13.11 -5.44 8.13
C LYS A 2 -12.35 -5.25 6.81
N GLN A 3 -12.92 -4.52 5.83
CA GLN A 3 -12.25 -4.31 4.53
C GLN A 3 -11.38 -3.04 4.47
N PHE A 4 -11.49 -2.13 5.45
CA PHE A 4 -10.76 -0.85 5.45
C PHE A 4 -9.28 -0.97 5.83
N LEU A 5 -8.92 -1.96 6.66
CA LEU A 5 -7.54 -2.15 7.14
C LEU A 5 -6.56 -2.65 6.06
N MET A 6 -7.05 -3.22 4.96
CA MET A 6 -6.17 -3.87 3.99
C MET A 6 -5.66 -2.91 2.91
N THR A 7 -6.40 -1.84 2.61
CA THR A 7 -5.93 -0.77 1.70
C THR A 7 -4.74 -0.02 2.30
N ILE A 8 -4.76 0.21 3.62
CA ILE A 8 -3.71 0.90 4.41
C ILE A 8 -2.37 0.14 4.38
N ALA A 9 -2.36 -1.17 4.11
CA ALA A 9 -1.14 -1.98 4.14
C ALA A 9 -0.55 -2.27 2.75
N LEU A 10 -1.21 -1.87 1.67
CA LEU A 10 -0.74 -2.11 0.30
C LEU A 10 -0.03 -0.87 -0.31
N SER A 11 0.09 0.21 0.47
CA SER A 11 0.66 1.52 0.11
C SER A 11 2.19 1.64 0.29
N LEU A 12 2.93 0.52 0.35
CA LEU A 12 4.38 0.48 0.14
C LEU A 12 4.72 -0.69 -0.76
N ILE A 13 5.49 -0.62 -1.85
CA ILE A 13 6.56 0.30 -2.27
C ILE A 13 6.29 0.59 -3.75
N THR A 14 5.71 1.72 -4.09
CA THR A 14 5.39 2.05 -5.50
C THR A 14 6.53 2.75 -6.23
N ALA A 15 7.68 2.97 -5.59
CA ALA A 15 8.88 3.47 -6.27
C ALA A 15 9.51 2.41 -7.21
N LEU A 16 9.24 1.13 -6.97
CA LEU A 16 9.71 0.01 -7.78
C LEU A 16 8.53 -0.64 -8.53
N CYS A 17 7.92 0.08 -9.46
CA CYS A 17 6.92 -0.49 -10.38
C CYS A 17 7.49 -1.57 -11.33
N TYR A 18 8.74 -2.02 -11.12
CA TYR A 18 9.47 -2.91 -12.02
C TYR A 18 9.69 -4.32 -11.48
N SER A 19 9.41 -4.59 -10.20
CA SER A 19 9.65 -5.91 -9.60
C SER A 19 8.45 -6.43 -8.82
N GLN A 20 8.33 -7.75 -8.78
CA GLN A 20 7.36 -8.41 -7.93
C GLN A 20 7.67 -8.14 -6.45
N VAL A 21 6.63 -7.89 -5.66
CA VAL A 21 6.71 -7.75 -4.20
C VAL A 21 5.66 -8.64 -3.56
N THR A 22 6.06 -9.42 -2.56
CA THR A 22 5.17 -10.30 -1.79
C THR A 22 4.95 -9.71 -0.40
N TYR A 23 3.69 -9.68 0.04
CA TYR A 23 3.25 -9.20 1.35
C TYR A 23 2.65 -10.36 2.14
N SER A 24 3.35 -10.75 3.21
CA SER A 24 2.93 -11.82 4.12
C SER A 24 2.75 -11.29 5.54
N LYS A 25 2.19 -12.12 6.43
CA LYS A 25 2.17 -11.84 7.87
C LYS A 25 3.27 -12.65 8.58
N ASP A 26 4.00 -12.01 9.50
CA ASP A 26 4.89 -12.72 10.42
C ASP A 26 4.13 -13.28 11.63
N TYR A 27 4.86 -13.96 12.53
CA TYR A 27 4.29 -14.57 13.74
C TYR A 27 3.71 -13.53 14.73
N ALA A 28 4.18 -12.28 14.66
CA ALA A 28 3.69 -11.18 15.48
C ALA A 28 2.52 -10.43 14.81
N GLY A 29 2.12 -10.82 13.61
CA GLY A 29 1.05 -10.18 12.84
C GLY A 29 1.50 -8.93 12.06
N ASN A 30 2.80 -8.65 11.99
CA ASN A 30 3.34 -7.58 11.17
C ASN A 30 3.25 -7.96 9.68
N THR A 31 3.04 -6.97 8.82
CA THR A 31 3.14 -7.14 7.38
C THR A 31 4.60 -7.14 6.96
N VAL A 32 5.06 -8.17 6.26
CA VAL A 32 6.42 -8.27 5.74
C VAL A 32 6.37 -8.16 4.23
N ALA A 33 7.05 -7.15 3.68
CA ALA A 33 7.25 -7.00 2.26
C ALA A 33 8.58 -7.65 1.85
N LYS A 34 8.53 -8.52 0.84
CA LYS A 34 9.70 -9.21 0.28
C LYS A 34 9.84 -8.92 -1.21
N ASP A 35 11.07 -8.78 -1.69
CA ASP A 35 11.35 -8.74 -3.13
C ASP A 35 11.10 -10.11 -3.80
N GLN A 36 11.26 -10.16 -5.12
CA GLN A 36 11.12 -11.37 -5.93
C GLN A 36 12.11 -12.51 -5.58
N TYR A 37 13.19 -12.20 -4.85
CA TYR A 37 14.18 -13.19 -4.39
C TYR A 37 13.89 -13.66 -2.95
N GLY A 38 12.86 -13.12 -2.31
CA GLY A 38 12.47 -13.45 -0.94
C GLY A 38 13.19 -12.63 0.14
N ASN A 39 13.98 -11.62 -0.22
CA ASN A 39 14.62 -10.74 0.76
C ASN A 39 13.61 -9.78 1.36
N ILE A 40 13.67 -9.57 2.67
CA ILE A 40 12.83 -8.58 3.35
C ILE A 40 13.29 -7.18 2.96
N ILE A 41 12.37 -6.38 2.43
CA ILE A 41 12.61 -4.99 2.03
C ILE A 41 11.93 -3.99 2.97
N ALA A 42 10.83 -4.40 3.61
CA ALA A 42 10.19 -3.59 4.65
C ALA A 42 9.33 -4.44 5.59
N ILE A 43 9.15 -3.96 6.81
CA ILE A 43 8.24 -4.53 7.81
C ILE A 43 7.28 -3.42 8.26
N GLY A 44 5.99 -3.69 8.15
CA GLY A 44 4.89 -2.79 8.46
C GLY A 44 4.13 -3.26 9.69
N SER A 45 3.99 -2.39 10.68
CA SER A 45 3.30 -2.68 11.94
C SER A 45 2.45 -1.50 12.38
N THR A 46 1.31 -1.76 13.01
CA THR A 46 0.51 -0.72 13.65
C THR A 46 1.07 -0.42 15.03
N ASP A 47 1.32 0.86 15.33
CA ASP A 47 1.73 1.30 16.65
C ASP A 47 0.55 1.38 17.64
N TYR A 48 0.85 1.69 18.90
CA TYR A 48 -0.15 1.80 19.97
C TYR A 48 -1.14 2.96 19.76
N SER A 49 -0.81 3.93 18.92
CA SER A 49 -1.69 5.05 18.55
C SER A 49 -2.58 4.72 17.35
N GLY A 50 -2.51 3.50 16.82
CA GLY A 50 -3.28 3.06 15.65
C GLY A 50 -2.70 3.52 14.32
N LYS A 51 -1.50 4.10 14.31
CA LYS A 51 -0.79 4.54 13.11
C LYS A 51 0.03 3.39 12.56
N PHE A 52 -0.07 3.16 11.25
CA PHE A 52 0.71 2.11 10.57
C PHE A 52 2.09 2.66 10.21
N VAL A 53 3.13 1.91 10.50
CA VAL A 53 4.53 2.34 10.31
C VAL A 53 5.26 1.29 9.51
N TRP A 54 5.84 1.72 8.39
CA TRP A 54 6.78 0.91 7.63
C TRP A 54 8.19 1.22 8.04
N LYS A 55 8.96 0.17 8.29
CA LYS A 55 10.39 0.24 8.58
C LYS A 55 11.19 -0.57 7.57
N ASP A 56 12.40 -0.11 7.28
CA ASP A 56 13.36 -0.92 6.54
C ASP A 56 13.90 -2.07 7.40
N LYS A 57 14.76 -2.90 6.81
CA LYS A 57 15.40 -4.03 7.52
C LYS A 57 16.31 -3.64 8.68
N TYR A 58 16.68 -2.36 8.80
CA TYR A 58 17.50 -1.82 9.89
C TYR A 58 16.64 -1.15 10.97
N GLY A 59 15.32 -1.06 10.79
CA GLY A 59 14.40 -0.44 11.72
C GLY A 59 14.18 1.06 11.50
N ASN A 60 14.74 1.65 10.44
CA ASN A 60 14.50 3.05 10.09
C ASN A 60 13.10 3.20 9.51
N ILE A 61 12.38 4.26 9.89
CA ILE A 61 11.05 4.54 9.35
C ILE A 61 11.19 4.90 7.88
N ILE A 62 10.44 4.21 7.01
CA ILE A 62 10.33 4.56 5.58
C ILE A 62 9.24 5.62 5.45
N ASN A 63 8.07 5.33 5.98
CA ASN A 63 6.94 6.24 6.05
C ASN A 63 5.92 5.70 7.06
N THR A 64 4.85 6.46 7.19
CA THR A 64 3.76 6.15 8.09
C THR A 64 2.42 6.48 7.48
N GLU A 65 1.39 5.75 7.90
CA GLU A 65 0.04 5.87 7.39
C GLU A 65 -0.96 6.00 8.54
N SER A 66 -1.89 6.95 8.41
CA SER A 66 -2.92 7.21 9.42
C SER A 66 -4.19 7.73 8.76
N THR A 67 -5.34 7.47 9.36
CA THR A 67 -6.61 8.00 8.89
C THR A 67 -6.82 9.44 9.40
N ASP A 68 -7.17 10.36 8.51
CA ASP A 68 -7.55 11.73 8.89
C ASP A 68 -9.02 11.82 9.37
N TYR A 69 -9.45 13.02 9.77
CA TYR A 69 -10.80 13.26 10.27
C TYR A 69 -11.90 13.10 9.20
N LEU A 70 -11.54 13.06 7.92
CA LEU A 70 -12.45 12.82 6.80
C LEU A 70 -12.49 11.35 6.39
N GLY A 71 -11.71 10.49 7.05
CA GLY A 71 -11.60 9.07 6.71
C GLY A 71 -10.61 8.76 5.58
N ASN A 72 -9.81 9.73 5.13
CA ASN A 72 -8.77 9.51 4.14
C ASN A 72 -7.54 8.88 4.79
N THR A 73 -6.82 8.03 4.06
CA THR A 73 -5.52 7.53 4.51
C THR A 73 -4.44 8.53 4.10
N VAL A 74 -3.74 9.10 5.07
CA VAL A 74 -2.64 10.05 4.85
C VAL A 74 -1.33 9.31 5.05
N LYS A 75 -0.49 9.33 4.02
CA LYS A 75 0.85 8.79 4.03
C LYS A 75 1.86 9.92 4.24
N LYS A 76 2.76 9.75 5.21
CA LYS A 76 3.82 10.71 5.53
C LYS A 76 5.19 10.06 5.47
N ASP A 77 6.17 10.74 4.90
CA ASP A 77 7.56 10.31 4.87
C ASP A 77 8.15 10.20 6.29
N GLN A 78 9.40 9.72 6.37
CA GLN A 78 10.16 9.64 7.62
C GLN A 78 10.35 10.98 8.36
N TYR A 79 10.21 12.12 7.66
CA TYR A 79 10.32 13.47 8.22
C TYR A 79 8.96 14.06 8.62
N GLY A 80 7.86 13.33 8.39
CA GLY A 80 6.50 13.77 8.69
C GLY A 80 5.83 14.61 7.61
N ASN A 81 6.44 14.77 6.44
CA ASN A 81 5.82 15.45 5.30
C ASN A 81 4.80 14.52 4.63
N THR A 82 3.65 15.06 4.25
CA THR A 82 2.65 14.31 3.47
C THR A 82 3.23 13.93 2.10
N GLU A 83 3.31 12.64 1.82
CA GLU A 83 3.66 12.09 0.50
C GLU A 83 2.42 11.94 -0.37
N SER A 84 1.38 11.30 0.19
CA SER A 84 0.14 11.05 -0.53
C SER A 84 -1.07 10.96 0.39
N ILE A 85 -2.25 11.13 -0.22
CA ILE A 85 -3.55 11.01 0.42
C ILE A 85 -4.38 10.07 -0.43
N GLN A 86 -4.94 9.04 0.19
CA GLN A 86 -5.83 8.07 -0.44
C GLN A 86 -7.27 8.26 0.02
N SER A 87 -8.19 8.34 -0.92
CA SER A 87 -9.62 8.44 -0.67
C SER A 87 -10.40 7.62 -1.70
N ASN A 88 -11.64 7.25 -1.39
CA ASN A 88 -12.49 6.57 -2.36
C ASN A 88 -13.20 7.57 -3.27
N ASP A 89 -13.29 7.27 -4.55
CA ASP A 89 -14.16 7.99 -5.49
C ASP A 89 -15.62 7.50 -5.39
N PHE A 90 -16.50 8.15 -6.15
CA PHE A 90 -17.93 7.82 -6.18
C PHE A 90 -18.24 6.44 -6.79
N LEU A 91 -17.29 5.83 -7.49
CA LEU A 91 -17.39 4.49 -8.06
C LEU A 91 -16.83 3.41 -7.11
N GLY A 92 -16.30 3.81 -5.94
CA GLY A 92 -15.70 2.91 -4.97
C GLY A 92 -14.25 2.51 -5.30
N ASN A 93 -13.59 3.18 -6.24
CA ASN A 93 -12.15 3.04 -6.46
C ASN A 93 -11.39 3.84 -5.41
N THR A 94 -10.21 3.38 -5.01
CA THR A 94 -9.31 4.18 -4.19
C THR A 94 -8.41 5.02 -5.09
N VAL A 95 -8.41 6.34 -4.90
CA VAL A 95 -7.57 7.30 -5.63
C VAL A 95 -6.49 7.80 -4.69
N GLU A 96 -5.24 7.62 -5.11
CA GLU A 96 -4.08 8.16 -4.40
C GLU A 96 -3.64 9.46 -5.08
N LYS A 97 -3.56 10.52 -4.31
CA LYS A 97 -3.14 11.86 -4.76
C LYS A 97 -1.88 12.29 -4.04
N ASP A 98 -1.04 13.08 -4.69
CA ASP A 98 0.05 13.77 -4.02
C ASP A 98 -0.48 14.86 -3.07
N LYS A 99 0.43 15.50 -2.33
CA LYS A 99 0.10 16.61 -1.42
C LYS A 99 -0.50 17.85 -2.10
N TYR A 100 -0.44 17.96 -3.43
CA TYR A 100 -1.00 19.05 -4.21
C TYR A 100 -2.36 18.68 -4.84
N GLY A 101 -2.83 17.46 -4.64
CA GLY A 101 -4.09 16.97 -5.18
C GLY A 101 -4.00 16.34 -6.57
N ASN A 102 -2.79 16.17 -7.13
CA ASN A 102 -2.61 15.48 -8.41
C ASN A 102 -2.75 13.98 -8.21
N ILE A 103 -3.48 13.31 -9.11
CA ILE A 103 -3.61 11.85 -9.08
C ILE A 103 -2.26 11.20 -9.37
N LEU A 104 -1.84 10.31 -8.48
CA LEU A 104 -0.69 9.42 -8.65
C LEU A 104 -1.15 8.07 -9.20
N TYR A 105 -2.12 7.45 -8.52
CA TYR A 105 -2.61 6.12 -8.85
C TYR A 105 -4.11 5.99 -8.63
N ILE A 106 -4.71 5.04 -9.36
CA ILE A 106 -6.09 4.62 -9.18
C ILE A 106 -6.08 3.10 -8.92
N TYR A 107 -6.68 2.69 -7.81
CA TYR A 107 -6.83 1.30 -7.43
C TYR A 107 -8.28 0.88 -7.59
N SER A 108 -8.52 -0.18 -8.36
CA SER A 108 -9.85 -0.73 -8.64
C SER A 108 -9.85 -2.24 -8.48
N LYS A 109 -10.98 -2.85 -8.14
CA LYS A 109 -11.09 -4.31 -8.08
C LYS A 109 -11.59 -4.88 -9.41
N ASP A 110 -10.99 -5.97 -9.87
CA ASP A 110 -11.54 -6.76 -10.97
C ASP A 110 -12.60 -7.77 -10.48
N PHE A 111 -13.21 -8.51 -11.41
CA PHE A 111 -14.23 -9.53 -11.11
C PHE A 111 -13.71 -10.70 -10.27
N ALA A 112 -12.40 -10.97 -10.28
CA ALA A 112 -11.76 -12.00 -9.48
C ALA A 112 -11.35 -11.48 -8.08
N GLY A 113 -11.57 -10.18 -7.80
CA GLY A 113 -11.21 -9.54 -6.54
C GLY A 113 -9.73 -9.13 -6.46
N ASN A 114 -8.99 -9.17 -7.56
CA ASN A 114 -7.64 -8.62 -7.64
C ASN A 114 -7.69 -7.09 -7.65
N ILE A 115 -6.65 -6.45 -7.13
CA ILE A 115 -6.55 -4.99 -7.12
C ILE A 115 -5.70 -4.55 -8.31
N LEU A 116 -6.33 -3.90 -9.27
CA LEU A 116 -5.70 -3.27 -10.42
C LEU A 116 -5.11 -1.93 -10.00
N LYS A 117 -3.79 -1.76 -10.15
CA LYS A 117 -3.11 -0.48 -9.96
C LYS A 117 -2.94 0.19 -11.32
N LYS A 118 -3.54 1.37 -11.46
CA LYS A 118 -3.49 2.18 -12.67
C LYS A 118 -2.74 3.47 -12.44
N ASP A 119 -2.09 3.98 -13.48
CA ASP A 119 -1.53 5.34 -13.48
C ASP A 119 -2.64 6.41 -13.51
N LYS A 120 -2.23 7.68 -13.47
CA LYS A 120 -3.15 8.83 -13.55
C LYS A 120 -3.96 8.95 -14.84
N TYR A 121 -3.56 8.23 -15.90
CA TYR A 121 -4.27 8.18 -17.19
C TYR A 121 -5.20 6.96 -17.29
N GLY A 122 -5.22 6.10 -16.28
CA GLY A 122 -6.03 4.88 -16.25
C GLY A 122 -5.35 3.65 -16.87
N ASN A 123 -4.08 3.75 -17.28
CA ASN A 123 -3.34 2.60 -17.80
C ASN A 123 -2.96 1.66 -16.66
N LEU A 124 -3.15 0.36 -16.85
CA LEU A 124 -2.71 -0.65 -15.88
C LEU A 124 -1.18 -0.64 -15.78
N ILE A 125 -0.64 -0.52 -14.58
CA ILE A 125 0.81 -0.58 -14.30
C ILE A 125 1.19 -1.73 -13.37
N GLY A 126 0.19 -2.41 -12.82
CA GLY A 126 0.40 -3.64 -12.08
C GLY A 126 -0.87 -4.14 -11.43
N THR A 127 -0.79 -5.32 -10.84
CA THR A 127 -1.93 -5.99 -10.21
C THR A 127 -1.49 -6.62 -8.90
N TYR A 128 -2.21 -6.36 -7.83
CA TYR A 128 -2.09 -7.16 -6.61
C TYR A 128 -3.06 -8.33 -6.72
N LYS A 129 -2.57 -9.56 -6.54
CA LYS A 129 -3.37 -10.78 -6.45
C LYS A 129 -2.84 -11.67 -5.33
N LYS A 130 -3.70 -12.51 -4.77
CA LYS A 130 -3.24 -13.50 -3.78
C LYS A 130 -2.51 -14.65 -4.45
N ASP A 131 -1.42 -15.10 -3.86
CA ASP A 131 -0.75 -16.36 -4.21
C ASP A 131 -1.51 -17.57 -3.62
N TYR A 132 -0.99 -18.78 -3.87
CA TYR A 132 -1.57 -20.02 -3.34
C TYR A 132 -1.52 -20.11 -1.80
N SER A 133 -0.63 -19.36 -1.16
CA SER A 133 -0.50 -19.27 0.29
C SER A 133 -1.39 -18.17 0.88
N GLY A 134 -2.16 -17.46 0.05
CA GLY A 134 -3.03 -16.36 0.47
C GLY A 134 -2.30 -15.03 0.70
N ASN A 135 -1.01 -14.93 0.39
CA ASN A 135 -0.24 -13.69 0.48
C ASN A 135 -0.57 -12.77 -0.68
N TRP A 136 -0.61 -11.47 -0.46
CA TRP A 136 -0.73 -10.52 -1.56
C TRP A 136 0.59 -10.43 -2.31
N VAL A 137 0.54 -10.45 -3.63
CA VAL A 137 1.71 -10.31 -4.49
C VAL A 137 1.41 -9.25 -5.55
N PHE A 138 2.28 -8.26 -5.66
CA PHE A 138 2.24 -7.25 -6.71
C PHE A 138 2.94 -7.79 -7.96
N TYR A 139 2.25 -7.77 -9.09
CA TYR A 139 2.77 -8.12 -10.40
C TYR A 139 2.85 -6.86 -11.26
N PRO A 140 4.05 -6.35 -11.57
CA PRO A 140 4.20 -5.21 -12.47
C PRO A 140 3.75 -5.58 -13.90
N ARG A 141 3.31 -4.58 -14.68
CA ARG A 141 2.96 -4.74 -16.10
C ARG A 141 4.08 -4.24 -17.01
#